data_AF-A0A2T3EIY4-F1
#
_entry.id   AF-A0A2T3EIY4-F1
#
_cell.length_a   1.000
_cell.length_b   1.000
_cell.length_c   1.000
_cell.angle_alpha   90.00
_cell.angle_beta   90.00
_cell.angle_gamma   90.00
#
_symmetry.space_group_name_H-M   'P 1'
#
loop_
_entity.id
_entity.type
_entity.pdbx_description
1 polymer ?
#
loop_
_entity_poly.entity_id
_entity_poly.type
_entity_poly.pdbx_seq_one_letter_code
_entity_poly.pdbx_strand_id
1 'polypeptide(L)'
;MESCRWSGAARTIEEPAWLLRQIGAMTGKNGSSRAELWAVEDALPGIVAAQKRGIVRIEIAIETIDGKWKVSQNRPLADRQGVA
;
A
#
# COMPACT_ATOMS: atom_id res chain seq x y z
N MET A 1 -16.09 9.90 -9.15
CA MET A 1 -15.26 8.67 -9.09
C MET A 1 -13.91 8.99 -9.70
N GLU A 2 -12.87 8.93 -8.88
CA GLU A 2 -11.48 9.18 -9.28
C GLU A 2 -10.79 7.82 -9.44
N SER A 3 -10.16 7.61 -10.59
CA SER A 3 -9.34 6.41 -10.82
C SER A 3 -7.98 6.83 -11.34
N CYS A 4 -6.92 6.30 -10.79
CA CYS A 4 -5.54 6.52 -11.23
C CYS A 4 -4.92 5.17 -11.58
N ARG A 5 -4.38 5.05 -12.79
CA ARG A 5 -3.59 3.90 -13.25
C ARG A 5 -2.14 4.33 -13.32
N TRP A 6 -1.21 3.47 -12.93
CA TRP A 6 0.22 3.68 -13.12
C TRP A 6 0.84 2.41 -13.69
N SER A 7 1.96 2.57 -14.39
CA SER A 7 2.71 1.43 -14.95
C SER A 7 4.21 1.68 -14.91
N GLY A 8 4.97 0.60 -15.00
CA GLY A 8 6.42 0.60 -15.10
C GLY A 8 7.03 -0.74 -14.70
N ALA A 9 8.35 -0.88 -14.88
CA ALA A 9 9.03 -2.16 -14.69
C ALA A 9 9.12 -2.59 -13.21
N ALA A 10 8.82 -3.86 -12.95
CA ALA A 10 8.96 -4.49 -11.64
C ALA A 10 10.32 -5.19 -11.50
N ARG A 11 10.96 -5.05 -10.34
CA ARG A 11 12.18 -5.80 -9.96
C ARG A 11 12.06 -6.39 -8.56
N THR A 12 12.67 -7.56 -8.38
CA THR A 12 12.79 -8.19 -7.06
C THR A 12 14.04 -7.71 -6.35
N ILE A 13 13.96 -7.50 -5.05
CA ILE A 13 15.10 -7.06 -4.23
C ILE A 13 15.15 -7.91 -2.96
N GLU A 14 16.29 -8.55 -2.71
CA GLU A 14 16.50 -9.37 -1.52
C GLU A 14 17.35 -8.61 -0.51
N GLU A 15 16.68 -7.88 0.39
CA GLU A 15 17.35 -7.17 1.49
C GLU A 15 16.66 -7.52 2.82
N PRO A 16 17.17 -8.52 3.57
CA PRO A 16 16.53 -9.03 4.79
C PRO A 16 16.38 -7.99 5.89
N ALA A 17 17.35 -7.07 6.02
CA ALA A 17 17.32 -6.00 7.00
C ALA A 17 16.22 -4.98 6.69
N TRP A 18 16.02 -4.63 5.41
CA TRP A 18 14.92 -3.78 4.98
C TRP A 18 13.56 -4.44 5.22
N LEU A 19 13.45 -5.73 4.94
CA LEU A 19 12.21 -6.48 5.12
C LEU A 19 11.73 -6.42 6.58
N LEU A 20 12.64 -6.58 7.55
CA LEU A 20 12.29 -6.48 8.97
C LEU A 20 11.79 -5.07 9.34
N ARG A 21 12.48 -4.01 8.88
CA ARG A 21 12.05 -2.62 9.11
C ARG A 21 10.67 -2.35 8.51
N GLN A 22 10.41 -2.87 7.31
CA GLN A 22 9.14 -2.63 6.63
C GLN A 22 7.98 -3.37 7.32
N ILE A 23 8.19 -4.62 7.75
CA ILE A 23 7.19 -5.37 8.52
C ILE A 23 6.88 -4.60 9.81
N GLY A 24 7.89 -4.12 10.55
CA GLY A 24 7.68 -3.29 11.75
C GLY A 24 6.86 -2.03 11.48
N ALA A 25 7.18 -1.29 10.42
CA ALA A 25 6.45 -0.09 10.05
C ALA A 25 4.98 -0.37 9.67
N MET A 26 4.71 -1.47 8.96
CA MET A 26 3.34 -1.90 8.61
C MET A 26 2.56 -2.35 9.84
N THR A 27 3.19 -3.10 10.74
CA THR A 27 2.59 -3.54 12.00
C THR A 27 2.16 -2.33 12.83
N GLY A 28 3.03 -1.32 12.97
CA GLY A 28 2.70 -0.08 13.68
C GLY A 28 1.53 0.69 13.05
N LYS A 29 1.51 0.82 11.71
CA LYS A 29 0.42 1.49 10.99
C LYS A 29 -0.93 0.77 11.12
N ASN A 30 -0.94 -0.55 11.05
CA ASN A 30 -2.18 -1.33 11.11
C ASN A 30 -2.66 -1.55 12.56
N GLY A 31 -1.74 -1.51 13.52
CA GLY A 31 -2.03 -1.68 14.94
C GLY A 31 -2.43 -0.39 15.66
N SER A 32 -2.31 0.79 15.02
CA SER A 32 -2.41 2.09 15.69
C SER A 32 -3.74 2.38 16.39
N SER A 33 -4.81 1.63 16.10
CA SER A 33 -6.12 1.74 16.76
C SER A 33 -6.32 0.74 17.91
N ARG A 34 -5.37 -0.16 18.16
CA ARG A 34 -5.45 -1.18 19.20
C ARG A 34 -4.94 -0.62 20.53
N ALA A 35 -5.65 -0.92 21.63
CA ALA A 35 -5.28 -0.51 22.98
C ALA A 35 -3.93 -1.09 23.45
N GLU A 36 -3.58 -2.29 22.97
CA GLU A 36 -2.29 -2.93 23.19
C GLU A 36 -1.61 -3.17 21.84
N LEU A 37 -0.52 -2.43 21.61
CA LEU A 37 0.23 -2.49 20.36
C LEU A 37 1.13 -3.72 20.37
N TRP A 38 0.90 -4.62 19.42
CA TRP A 38 1.78 -5.74 19.17
C TRP A 38 2.97 -5.31 18.29
N ALA A 39 4.18 -5.64 18.72
CA ALA A 39 5.43 -5.42 18.01
C ALA A 39 5.93 -6.72 17.36
N VAL A 40 6.72 -6.59 16.30
CA VAL A 40 7.26 -7.78 15.59
C VAL A 40 8.23 -8.55 16.49
N GLU A 41 8.88 -7.85 17.41
CA GLU A 41 9.79 -8.35 18.43
C GLU A 41 9.09 -9.19 19.49
N ASP A 42 7.77 -9.05 19.66
CA ASP A 42 6.98 -9.87 20.59
C ASP A 42 6.79 -11.30 20.06
N ALA A 43 7.05 -11.55 18.77
CA ALA A 43 7.04 -12.90 18.21
C ALA A 43 8.33 -13.65 18.50
N LEU A 44 8.20 -14.97 18.67
CA LEU A 44 9.34 -15.85 18.87
C LEU A 44 10.33 -15.73 17.66
N PRO A 45 11.64 -15.52 17.89
CA PRO A 45 12.58 -15.18 16.81
C PRO A 45 12.61 -16.18 15.64
N GLY A 46 12.43 -17.47 15.93
CA GLY A 46 12.40 -18.53 14.92
C GLY A 46 11.20 -18.45 13.97
N ILE A 47 10.06 -17.95 14.44
CA ILE A 47 8.84 -17.78 13.64
C ILE A 47 9.03 -16.63 12.65
N VAL A 48 9.55 -15.49 13.12
CA VAL A 48 9.83 -14.32 12.26
C VAL A 48 10.88 -14.67 11.21
N ALA A 49 11.94 -15.39 11.59
CA ALA A 49 12.94 -15.87 10.64
C ALA A 49 12.35 -16.78 9.55
N ALA A 50 11.42 -17.67 9.92
CA ALA A 50 10.77 -18.56 8.97
C ALA A 50 9.83 -17.83 8.00
N GLN A 51 9.00 -16.92 8.49
CA GLN A 51 8.04 -16.18 7.66
C GLN A 51 8.74 -15.25 6.65
N LYS A 52 9.86 -14.62 7.03
CA LYS A 52 10.64 -13.76 6.14
C LYS A 52 11.12 -14.47 4.88
N ARG A 53 11.37 -15.78 4.93
CA ARG A 53 11.81 -16.56 3.76
C ARG A 53 10.76 -16.65 2.65
N GLY A 54 9.48 -16.45 2.98
CA GLY A 54 8.37 -16.49 2.02
C GLY A 54 8.00 -15.12 1.44
N ILE A 55 8.71 -14.05 1.80
CA ILE A 55 8.36 -12.68 1.41
C ILE A 55 9.43 -12.10 0.49
N VAL A 56 9.02 -11.69 -0.71
CA VAL A 56 9.89 -11.04 -1.69
C VAL A 56 9.47 -9.58 -1.82
N ARG A 57 10.45 -8.66 -1.79
CA ARG A 57 10.21 -7.25 -2.09
C ARG A 57 10.12 -7.08 -3.61
N ILE A 58 9.04 -6.46 -4.05
CA ILE A 58 8.88 -6.00 -5.43
C ILE A 58 8.97 -4.47 -5.40
N GLU A 59 9.89 -3.92 -6.18
CA GLU A 59 9.97 -2.50 -6.46
C GLU A 59 9.51 -2.24 -7.88
N ILE A 60 8.61 -1.28 -8.06
CA ILE A 60 8.11 -0.90 -9.37
C ILE A 60 8.48 0.56 -9.60
N ALA A 61 9.34 0.80 -10.58
CA ALA A 61 9.67 2.16 -11.00
C ALA A 61 8.45 2.72 -11.74
N ILE A 62 7.87 3.82 -11.27
CA ILE A 62 6.71 4.41 -11.94
C ILE A 62 7.21 5.15 -13.19
N GLU A 63 6.77 4.71 -14.36
CA GLU A 63 7.10 5.32 -15.64
C GLU A 63 5.96 6.21 -16.14
N THR A 64 4.72 5.77 -15.93
CA THR A 64 3.53 6.53 -16.36
C THR A 64 2.45 6.53 -15.28
N ILE A 65 1.66 7.60 -15.26
CA ILE A 65 0.50 7.77 -14.39
C ILE A 65 -0.64 8.38 -15.21
N ASP A 66 -1.74 7.66 -15.34
CA ASP A 66 -2.96 8.07 -16.02
C ASP A 66 -4.08 8.29 -15.00
N GLY A 67 -4.44 9.55 -14.77
CA GLY A 67 -5.55 9.95 -13.92
C GLY A 67 -6.83 10.16 -14.73
N LYS A 68 -7.96 9.62 -14.26
CA LYS A 68 -9.28 9.96 -14.77
C LYS A 68 -10.14 10.53 -13.65
N TRP A 69 -10.53 11.78 -13.82
CA TRP A 69 -11.47 12.46 -12.94
C TRP A 69 -12.85 12.50 -13.59
N LYS A 70 -13.79 11.65 -13.13
CA LYS A 70 -15.19 11.68 -13.58
C LYS A 70 -16.04 12.46 -12.55
N VAL A 71 -16.33 13.71 -12.86
CA VAL A 71 -17.17 14.65 -12.07
C VAL A 71 -18.43 15.11 -12.83
N SER A 72 -19.10 14.19 -13.54
CA SER A 72 -20.41 14.48 -14.18
C SER A 72 -20.41 15.72 -15.11
N GLN A 73 -19.26 16.05 -15.72
CA GLN A 73 -19.10 17.26 -16.53
C GLN A 73 -19.98 17.27 -17.78
N ASN A 74 -20.42 16.12 -18.28
CA ASN A 74 -21.24 16.02 -19.50
C ASN A 74 -22.72 15.74 -19.19
N ARG A 75 -23.32 16.53 -18.28
CA ARG A 75 -24.76 16.50 -18.01
C ARG A 75 -25.40 17.89 -18.17
N PRO A 76 -26.69 17.95 -18.56
CA PRO A 76 -27.46 19.19 -18.61
C PRO A 76 -27.45 19.94 -17.27
N LEU A 77 -27.69 21.24 -17.31
CA LEU A 77 -27.56 22.14 -16.15
C LEU A 77 -28.46 21.72 -14.96
N ALA A 78 -29.63 21.14 -15.23
CA ALA A 78 -30.56 20.61 -14.23
C ALA A 78 -29.98 19.41 -13.44
N ASP A 79 -29.19 18.55 -14.09
CA ASP A 79 -28.57 17.38 -13.46
C ASP A 79 -27.33 17.75 -12.64
N ARG A 80 -26.67 18.89 -12.94
CA ARG A 80 -25.51 19.37 -12.18
C ARG A 80 -25.90 19.94 -10.81
N GLN A 81 -27.12 20.46 -10.68
CA GLN A 81 -27.60 21.07 -9.43
C GLN A 81 -27.99 20.03 -8.37
N GLY A 82 -28.21 18.76 -8.74
CA GLY A 82 -28.62 17.69 -7.81
C GLY A 82 -27.50 16.80 -7.28
N VAL A 83 -26.22 17.14 -7.49
CA VAL A 83 -25.05 16.30 -7.16
C VAL A 83 -24.21 16.85 -6.00
N ALA A 84 -24.69 17.91 -5.32
CA ALA A 84 -24.06 18.46 -4.12
C ALA A 84 -24.33 17.60 -2.87
#